data_AF-A0A8B9W6U4-F1
#
_entry.id   AF-A0A8B9W6U4-F1
#
_cell.length_a   1.000
_cell.length_b   1.000
_cell.length_c   1.000
_cell.angle_alpha   90.00
_cell.angle_beta   90.00
_cell.angle_gamma   90.00
#
_symmetry.space_group_name_H-M   'P 1'
#
loop_
_entity.id
_entity.type
_entity.pdbx_description
1 polymer ?
#
loop_
_entity_poly.entity_id
_entity_poly.type
_entity_poly.pdbx_seq_one_letter_code
_entity_poly.pdbx_strand_id
1 'polypeptide(L)' 'MGCMHAPRKGLSQLVLSPRHRVPTWLKLTPEVMKEQTYKLVKKSLTPSRIGVVLRDSHAVTQYIL' A
#
# COMPACT_ATOMS: atom_id res chain seq x y z
N MET A 1 9.48 9.19 9.80
CA MET A 1 9.26 10.39 10.65
C MET A 1 10.07 10.26 11.94
N GLY A 2 11.41 10.25 11.83
CA GLY A 2 12.29 9.83 12.94
C GLY A 2 12.90 10.97 13.75
N CYS A 3 12.50 12.22 13.52
CA CYS A 3 13.26 13.37 14.01
C CYS A 3 12.38 14.55 14.47
N MET A 4 11.12 14.33 14.82
CA MET A 4 10.25 15.41 15.31
C MET A 4 10.83 16.13 16.54
N HIS A 5 11.62 15.43 17.37
CA HIS A 5 12.21 15.97 18.59
C HIS A 5 13.74 15.99 18.59
N ALA A 6 14.41 15.74 17.46
CA ALA A 6 15.87 15.71 17.38
C ALA A 6 16.36 16.48 16.14
N PRO A 7 17.47 17.24 16.22
CA PRO A 7 17.92 18.13 15.14
C PRO A 7 18.51 17.43 13.89
N ARG A 8 18.27 16.12 13.71
CA ARG A 8 18.77 15.34 12.56
C ARG A 8 17.78 15.37 11.39
N LYS A 9 18.30 15.41 10.16
CA LYS A 9 17.51 15.24 8.93
C LYS A 9 17.59 13.79 8.45
N GLY A 10 16.53 13.02 8.66
CA GLY A 10 16.38 11.69 8.07
C GLY A 10 15.89 11.79 6.62
N LEU A 11 16.57 11.12 5.69
CA LEU A 11 16.28 11.14 4.24
C LEU A 11 15.42 9.95 3.77
N SER A 12 15.07 9.02 4.66
CA SER A 12 14.29 7.83 4.31
C SER A 12 12.81 8.19 4.10
N GLN A 13 12.40 8.34 2.85
CA GLN A 13 11.00 8.49 2.44
C GLN A 13 10.63 7.48 1.34
N LEU A 14 9.37 7.08 1.33
CA LEU A 14 8.79 6.32 0.22
C LEU A 14 8.65 7.26 -0.98
N VAL A 15 9.17 6.83 -2.13
CA VAL A 15 8.98 7.54 -3.41
C VAL A 15 7.87 6.85 -4.18
N LEU A 16 6.82 7.60 -4.49
CA LEU A 16 5.71 7.11 -5.30
C LEU A 16 6.06 7.21 -6.78
N SER A 17 5.75 6.15 -7.54
CA SER A 17 5.85 6.20 -9.00
C SER A 17 4.97 7.34 -9.55
N PRO A 18 5.48 8.16 -10.48
CA PRO A 18 4.74 9.29 -11.05
C PRO A 18 3.64 8.87 -12.04
N ARG A 19 3.56 7.57 -12.38
CA ARG A 19 2.57 7.02 -13.32
C ARG A 19 1.56 6.15 -12.58
N HIS A 20 0.29 6.52 -12.67
CA HIS A 20 -0.85 5.82 -12.05
C HIS A 20 -1.52 4.79 -12.99
N ARG A 21 -0.75 4.14 -13.89
CA ARG A 21 -1.31 3.12 -14.78
C ARG A 21 -1.11 1.73 -14.20
N VAL A 22 -2.16 0.91 -14.30
CA VAL A 22 -2.07 -0.50 -13.99
C VAL A 22 -1.08 -1.15 -14.97
N PRO A 23 -0.07 -1.87 -14.47
CA PRO A 23 0.85 -2.58 -15.35
C PRO A 23 0.11 -3.61 -16.21
N THR A 24 0.45 -3.72 -17.49
CA THR A 24 -0.22 -4.62 -18.46
C THR A 24 -0.13 -6.10 -18.09
N TRP A 25 0.83 -6.47 -17.25
CA TRP A 25 1.04 -7.83 -16.75
C TRP A 25 0.21 -8.17 -15.50
N LEU A 26 -0.50 -7.18 -14.92
CA LEU A 26 -1.33 -7.38 -13.75
C LEU A 26 -2.77 -7.75 -14.18
N LYS A 27 -3.12 -9.03 -14.04
CA LYS A 27 -4.47 -9.55 -14.36
C LYS A 27 -5.48 -9.37 -13.21
N LEU A 28 -5.17 -8.53 -12.23
CA LEU A 28 -5.96 -8.42 -11.00
C LEU A 28 -7.19 -7.54 -11.24
N THR A 29 -8.38 -8.12 -11.06
CA THR A 29 -9.66 -7.40 -11.17
C THR A 29 -9.92 -6.57 -9.90
N PRO A 30 -10.47 -5.34 -10.00
CA PRO A 30 -10.78 -4.51 -8.82
C PRO A 30 -11.78 -5.16 -7.85
N GLU A 31 -12.61 -6.10 -8.30
CA GLU A 31 -13.56 -6.79 -7.43
C GLU A 31 -12.89 -7.75 -6.44
N VAL A 32 -11.89 -8.51 -6.91
CA VAL A 32 -11.11 -9.44 -6.07
C VAL A 32 -10.34 -8.66 -5.00
N MET A 33 -9.86 -7.46 -5.34
CA MET A 33 -9.20 -6.55 -4.38
C MET A 33 -10.12 -6.11 -3.25
N LYS A 34 -11.37 -5.76 -3.57
CA LYS A 34 -12.37 -5.35 -2.57
C LYS A 34 -12.65 -6.51 -1.61
N GLU A 35 -12.88 -7.71 -2.13
CA GLU A 35 -13.16 -8.88 -1.31
C GLU A 35 -12.01 -9.21 -0.34
N GLN A 36 -10.76 -9.12 -0.80
CA GLN A 36 -9.58 -9.32 0.04
C GLN A 36 -9.46 -8.24 1.12
N THR A 37 -9.76 -6.99 0.78
CA THR A 37 -9.76 -5.89 1.74
C THR A 37 -10.80 -6.12 2.83
N TYR A 38 -12.03 -6.53 2.49
CA TYR A 38 -13.05 -6.86 3.48
C TYR A 38 -12.64 -8.04 4.37
N LYS A 39 -12.00 -9.07 3.82
CA LYS A 39 -11.45 -10.19 4.62
C LYS A 39 -10.39 -9.73 5.62
N LEU A 40 -9.52 -8.79 5.23
CA LEU A 40 -8.46 -8.26 6.10
C LEU A 40 -9.00 -7.28 7.15
N VAL A 41 -10.01 -6.48 6.81
CA VAL A 41 -10.70 -5.59 7.77
C VAL A 41 -11.45 -6.41 8.82
N LYS A 42 -12.11 -7.52 8.43
CA LYS A 42 -12.75 -8.45 9.37
C LYS A 42 -11.75 -9.07 10.37
N LYS A 43 -10.47 -9.19 9.99
CA LYS A 43 -9.37 -9.62 10.86
C LYS A 43 -8.79 -8.49 11.71
N SER A 44 -9.50 -7.35 11.80
CA SER A 44 -9.14 -6.15 12.57
C SER A 44 -7.72 -5.61 12.32
N LEU A 45 -7.21 -5.82 11.11
CA LEU A 45 -5.91 -5.27 10.71
C LEU A 45 -6.01 -3.75 10.52
N THR A 46 -4.98 -3.03 10.97
CA THR A 46 -4.89 -1.59 10.73
C THR A 46 -4.71 -1.30 9.23
N PRO A 47 -5.27 -0.20 8.72
CA PRO A 47 -5.24 0.12 7.28
C PRO A 47 -3.80 0.18 6.73
N SER A 48 -2.84 0.65 7.55
CA SER A 48 -1.42 0.64 7.19
C SER A 48 -0.89 -0.78 6.95
N ARG A 49 -1.28 -1.75 7.79
CA ARG A 49 -0.87 -3.15 7.67
C ARG A 49 -1.57 -3.86 6.51
N ILE A 50 -2.84 -3.52 6.24
CA ILE A 50 -3.60 -4.03 5.09
C ILE A 50 -2.89 -3.63 3.79
N GLY A 51 -2.50 -2.36 3.64
CA GLY A 51 -1.80 -1.88 2.45
C GLY A 51 -0.47 -2.59 2.21
N VAL A 52 0.29 -2.89 3.28
CA VAL A 52 1.55 -3.66 3.19
C VAL A 52 1.30 -5.09 2.72
N VAL A 53 0.33 -5.79 3.32
CA VAL A 53 0.00 -7.18 2.94
C VAL A 53 -0.48 -7.28 1.49
N LEU A 54 -1.30 -6.32 1.04
CA LEU A 54 -1.76 -6.27 -0.35
C LEU A 54 -0.61 -6.00 -1.32
N ARG A 55 0.34 -5.12 -0.95
CA ARG A 55 1.53 -4.80 -1.77
C ARG A 55 2.44 -6.02 -1.93
N ASP A 56 2.75 -6.70 -0.82
CA ASP A 56 3.70 -7.81 -0.82
C ASP A 56 3.11 -9.09 -1.44
N SER A 57 1.79 -9.33 -1.30
CA SER A 57 1.15 -10.56 -1.80
C SER A 57 0.65 -10.46 -3.24
N HIS A 58 0.18 -9.28 -3.68
CA HIS A 58 -0.50 -9.11 -4.97
C HIS A 58 0.25 -8.16 -5.92
N ALA A 59 1.46 -7.70 -5.54
CA ALA A 59 2.25 -6.72 -6.30
C ALA A 59 1.49 -5.42 -6.64
N VAL A 60 0.47 -5.09 -5.84
CA VAL A 60 -0.36 -3.91 -6.02
C VAL A 60 0.40 -2.71 -5.50
N THR A 61 0.87 -1.87 -6.42
CA THR A 61 1.88 -0.85 -6.13
C THR A 61 1.28 0.41 -5.52
N GLN A 62 0.02 0.75 -5.83
CA GLN A 62 -0.69 1.92 -5.29
C GLN A 62 -2.20 1.67 -5.21
N TYR A 63 -2.78 1.81 -4.01
CA TYR A 63 -4.22 1.90 -3.77
C TYR A 63 -4.49 3.37 -3.40
N ILE A 64 -4.81 4.21 -4.39
CA ILE A 64 -5.35 5.55 -4.14
C ILE A 64 -6.87 5.39 -4.20
N LEU A 65 -7.51 5.66 -3.06
CA LEU A 65 -8.96 5.84 -2.94
C LEU A 65 -9.39 7.09 -3.72
#